data_AF-A0AAW3K263-F1
#
_entry.id   AF-A0AAW3K263-F1
#
_cell.length_a   1.000
_cell.length_b   1.000
_cell.length_c   1.000
_cell.angle_alpha   90.00
_cell.angle_beta   90.00
_cell.angle_gamma   90.00
#
_symmetry.space_group_name_H-M   'P 1'
#
loop_
_entity.id
_entity.type
_entity.pdbx_description
1 polymer ?
#
loop_
_entity_poly.entity_id
_entity_poly.type
_entity_poly.pdbx_seq_one_letter_code
_entity_poly.pdbx_strand_id
1 'polypeptide(L)'
;MNMQKALDLIQLAKSYQCKLFIVPPDQLRWSSPVMPPQDFIEELKANKRVLLEYFKQTDRDLSTLVKRAFDGYRWLLDRKKLHYRYNGIPMLNARISVTEWRSTVMQVLKVNDAELDIIENLLIQDNHLIYTDESRSIFTTPEQEQQEYLLDDRTGTAFNNWLNTPREFVFC
;
A
#
# COMPACT_ATOMS: atom_id res chain seq x y z
N MET A 1 -14.09 9.32 -26.81
CA MET A 1 -14.46 8.29 -25.82
C MET A 1 -14.81 9.01 -24.53
N ASN A 2 -16.03 8.86 -24.01
CA ASN A 2 -16.60 9.83 -23.07
C ASN A 2 -16.49 9.37 -21.61
N MET A 3 -15.29 9.50 -21.02
CA MET A 3 -15.00 9.18 -19.60
C MET A 3 -15.94 9.90 -18.62
N GLN A 4 -16.37 11.12 -18.96
CA GLN A 4 -17.33 11.89 -18.18
C GLN A 4 -18.67 11.15 -18.04
N LYS A 5 -19.14 10.52 -19.12
CA LYS A 5 -20.40 9.77 -19.12
C LYS A 5 -20.35 8.55 -18.19
N ALA A 6 -19.19 7.89 -18.05
CA ALA A 6 -19.03 6.81 -17.09
C ALA A 6 -19.13 7.31 -15.64
N LEU A 7 -18.47 8.43 -15.34
CA LEU A 7 -18.53 9.06 -14.01
C LEU A 7 -19.95 9.50 -13.65
N ASP A 8 -20.66 10.12 -14.58
CA ASP A 8 -22.05 10.57 -14.38
C ASP A 8 -22.96 9.36 -14.05
N LEU A 9 -22.79 8.24 -14.77
CA LEU A 9 -23.54 7.00 -14.53
C LEU A 9 -23.19 6.34 -13.19
N ILE A 10 -21.92 6.41 -12.75
CA ILE A 10 -21.50 5.91 -11.44
C ILE A 10 -22.07 6.78 -10.31
N GLN A 11 -22.10 8.10 -10.48
CA GLN A 11 -22.73 9.02 -9.52
C GLN A 11 -24.23 8.76 -9.42
N LEU A 12 -24.90 8.55 -10.56
CA LEU A 12 -26.31 8.21 -10.63
C LEU A 12 -26.60 6.84 -9.99
N ALA A 13 -25.71 5.85 -10.18
CA ALA A 13 -25.80 4.57 -9.48
C ALA A 13 -25.75 4.75 -7.96
N LYS A 14 -24.83 5.59 -7.46
CA LYS A 14 -24.71 5.91 -6.03
C LYS A 14 -25.96 6.58 -5.47
N SER A 15 -26.59 7.50 -6.21
CA SER A 15 -27.85 8.12 -5.76
C SER A 15 -29.00 7.12 -5.61
N TYR A 16 -28.98 6.04 -6.39
CA TYR A 16 -29.93 4.93 -6.27
C TYR A 16 -29.47 3.82 -5.31
N GLN A 17 -28.41 4.03 -4.53
CA GLN A 17 -27.80 3.01 -3.66
C GLN A 17 -27.41 1.72 -4.41
N CYS A 18 -27.15 1.86 -5.71
CA CYS A 18 -26.83 0.77 -6.61
C CYS A 18 -25.30 0.66 -6.77
N LYS A 19 -24.74 -0.49 -6.42
CA LYS A 19 -23.31 -0.81 -6.58
C LYS A 19 -23.09 -1.50 -7.92
N LEU A 20 -22.24 -0.91 -8.77
CA LEU A 20 -21.82 -1.48 -10.06
C LEU A 20 -20.50 -2.24 -9.89
N PHE A 21 -20.37 -3.40 -10.53
CA PHE A 21 -19.13 -4.19 -10.54
C PHE A 21 -19.00 -5.02 -11.82
N ILE A 22 -17.77 -5.43 -12.15
CA ILE A 22 -17.48 -6.32 -13.28
C ILE A 22 -17.33 -7.74 -12.78
N VAL A 23 -17.93 -8.69 -13.48
CA VAL A 23 -17.68 -10.13 -13.32
C VAL A 23 -17.03 -10.65 -14.60
N PRO A 24 -16.00 -11.51 -14.51
CA PRO A 24 -15.41 -12.12 -15.69
C PRO A 24 -16.45 -12.86 -16.57
N PRO A 25 -16.30 -12.86 -17.90
CA PRO A 25 -15.17 -12.31 -18.64
C PRO A 25 -15.32 -10.85 -19.10
N ASP A 26 -16.42 -10.14 -18.78
CA ASP A 26 -16.67 -8.70 -19.07
C ASP A 26 -18.16 -8.35 -18.83
N GLN A 27 -18.73 -8.84 -17.73
CA GLN A 27 -20.14 -8.66 -17.41
C GLN A 27 -20.29 -7.55 -16.39
N LEU A 28 -20.83 -6.41 -16.82
CA LEU A 28 -21.32 -5.38 -15.90
C LEU A 28 -22.53 -5.94 -15.12
N ARG A 29 -22.37 -6.04 -13.82
CA ARG A 29 -23.38 -6.47 -12.85
C ARG A 29 -23.65 -5.32 -11.89
N TRP A 30 -24.80 -5.39 -11.23
CA TRP A 30 -25.17 -4.43 -10.21
C TRP A 30 -25.87 -5.12 -9.04
N SER A 31 -25.75 -4.52 -7.86
CA SER A 31 -26.40 -4.94 -6.63
C SER A 31 -27.02 -3.72 -5.96
N SER A 32 -28.29 -3.83 -5.57
CA SER A 32 -29.04 -2.75 -4.94
C SER A 32 -30.06 -3.33 -3.96
N PRO A 33 -30.28 -2.70 -2.78
CA PRO A 33 -31.34 -3.11 -1.86
C PRO A 33 -32.75 -2.88 -2.43
N VAL A 34 -32.88 -1.96 -3.39
CA VAL A 34 -34.14 -1.61 -4.07
C VAL A 34 -33.95 -1.68 -5.58
N MET A 35 -34.94 -2.17 -6.31
CA MET A 35 -34.88 -2.21 -7.78
C MET A 35 -34.65 -0.80 -8.34
N PRO A 36 -33.56 -0.57 -9.10
CA PRO A 36 -33.32 0.73 -9.71
C PRO A 36 -34.40 1.07 -10.75
N PRO A 37 -34.64 2.36 -11.05
CA PRO A 37 -35.58 2.77 -12.10
C PRO A 37 -35.23 2.12 -13.45
N GLN A 38 -36.26 1.74 -14.20
CA GLN A 38 -36.09 1.06 -15.49
C GLN A 38 -35.25 1.90 -16.48
N ASP A 39 -35.47 3.20 -16.52
CA ASP A 39 -34.74 4.14 -17.38
C ASP A 39 -33.23 4.11 -17.10
N PHE A 40 -32.85 4.02 -15.82
CA PHE A 40 -31.45 3.90 -15.41
C PHE A 40 -30.84 2.57 -15.85
N ILE A 41 -31.59 1.47 -15.75
CA ILE A 41 -31.15 0.15 -16.22
C ILE A 41 -30.92 0.15 -17.73
N GLU A 42 -31.80 0.81 -18.49
CA GLU A 42 -31.63 0.96 -19.94
C GLU A 42 -30.42 1.84 -20.27
N GLU A 43 -30.19 2.91 -19.53
CA GLU A 43 -29.04 3.78 -19.70
C GLU A 43 -27.71 3.06 -19.39
N LEU A 44 -27.67 2.22 -18.35
CA LEU A 44 -26.53 1.34 -18.05
C LEU A 44 -26.26 0.34 -19.17
N LYS A 45 -27.31 -0.26 -19.76
CA LYS A 45 -27.16 -1.21 -20.88
C LYS A 45 -26.63 -0.52 -22.13
N ALA A 46 -27.17 0.66 -22.47
CA ALA A 46 -26.75 1.44 -23.62
C ALA A 46 -25.28 1.89 -23.52
N ASN A 47 -24.81 2.18 -22.30
CA ASN A 47 -23.46 2.67 -22.04
C ASN A 47 -22.51 1.59 -21.48
N LYS A 48 -22.88 0.30 -21.58
CA LYS A 48 -22.09 -0.83 -21.04
C LYS A 48 -20.63 -0.80 -21.46
N ARG A 49 -20.35 -0.53 -22.75
CA ARG A 49 -18.97 -0.51 -23.28
C ARG A 49 -18.13 0.57 -22.63
N VAL A 50 -18.69 1.77 -22.46
CA VAL A 50 -18.01 2.91 -21.85
C VAL A 50 -17.71 2.64 -20.37
N LEU A 51 -18.64 2.01 -19.66
CA LEU A 51 -18.44 1.57 -18.27
C LEU A 51 -17.40 0.46 -18.17
N LEU A 52 -17.44 -0.57 -19.04
CA LEU A 52 -16.42 -1.63 -19.04
C LEU A 52 -15.03 -1.08 -19.33
N GLU A 53 -14.91 -0.11 -20.22
CA GLU A 53 -13.63 0.50 -20.57
C GLU A 53 -13.12 1.42 -19.45
N TYR A 54 -14.02 2.20 -18.84
CA TYR A 54 -13.73 2.96 -17.62
C TYR A 54 -13.24 2.03 -16.52
N PHE A 55 -14.01 0.99 -16.20
CA PHE A 55 -13.63 0.00 -15.21
C PHE A 55 -12.35 -0.73 -15.62
N LYS A 56 -12.10 -1.12 -16.86
CA LYS A 56 -10.78 -1.71 -17.24
C LYS A 56 -9.60 -0.75 -17.03
N GLN A 57 -9.84 0.56 -17.08
CA GLN A 57 -8.83 1.59 -16.80
C GLN A 57 -8.71 1.92 -15.31
N THR A 58 -9.78 1.76 -14.52
CA THR A 58 -9.83 2.05 -13.08
C THR A 58 -9.73 0.82 -12.18
N ASP A 59 -10.00 -0.37 -12.69
CA ASP A 59 -9.75 -1.71 -12.13
C ASP A 59 -8.25 -1.95 -12.28
N ARG A 60 -7.48 -1.02 -11.70
CA ARG A 60 -6.06 -1.20 -11.47
C ARG A 60 -5.97 -2.43 -10.59
N ASP A 61 -5.25 -3.43 -11.08
CA ASP A 61 -4.92 -4.59 -10.28
C ASP A 61 -4.34 -4.14 -8.92
N LEU A 62 -5.19 -4.21 -7.90
CA LEU A 62 -4.85 -3.76 -6.55
C LEU A 62 -3.68 -4.57 -6.01
N SER A 63 -3.50 -5.83 -6.45
CA SER A 63 -2.35 -6.64 -6.05
C SER A 63 -1.02 -6.03 -6.51
N THR A 64 -0.99 -5.49 -7.73
CA THR A 64 0.17 -4.74 -8.25
C THR A 64 0.40 -3.45 -7.46
N LEU A 65 -0.66 -2.75 -7.05
CA LEU A 65 -0.55 -1.53 -6.23
C LEU A 65 -0.08 -1.82 -4.80
N VAL A 66 -0.57 -2.89 -4.19
CA VAL A 66 -0.15 -3.36 -2.86
C VAL A 66 1.35 -3.65 -2.87
N LYS A 67 1.83 -4.43 -3.85
CA LYS A 67 3.25 -4.71 -4.00
C LYS A 67 4.08 -3.44 -4.15
N ARG A 68 3.66 -2.51 -5.02
CA ARG A 68 4.36 -1.24 -5.22
C ARG A 68 4.36 -0.34 -3.99
N ALA A 69 3.29 -0.35 -3.21
CA ALA A 69 3.20 0.41 -1.97
C ALA A 69 4.16 -0.15 -0.89
N PHE A 70 4.32 -1.47 -0.84
CA PHE A 70 5.34 -2.11 0.00
C PHE A 70 6.77 -1.83 -0.46
N ASP A 71 7.03 -1.88 -1.78
CA ASP A 71 8.33 -1.48 -2.34
C ASP A 71 8.64 -0.01 -2.02
N GLY A 72 7.61 0.86 -2.01
CA GLY A 72 7.71 2.25 -1.56
C GLY A 72 8.12 2.38 -0.09
N TYR A 73 7.55 1.56 0.81
CA TYR A 73 7.99 1.49 2.20
C TYR A 73 9.48 1.12 2.30
N ARG A 74 9.91 0.06 1.60
CA ARG A 74 11.31 -0.39 1.60
C ARG A 74 12.26 0.69 1.11
N TRP A 75 11.91 1.36 0.02
CA TRP A 75 12.71 2.44 -0.53
C TRP A 75 12.84 3.63 0.43
N LEU A 76 11.75 4.04 1.08
CA LEU A 76 11.76 5.10 2.09
C LEU A 76 12.68 4.73 3.26
N LEU A 77 12.54 3.51 3.76
CA LEU A 77 13.34 2.99 4.85
C LEU A 77 14.84 2.95 4.51
N ASP A 78 15.20 2.46 3.32
CA ASP A 78 16.59 2.39 2.87
C ASP A 78 17.22 3.78 2.75
N ARG A 79 16.48 4.76 2.21
CA ARG A 79 16.94 6.15 2.18
C ARG A 79 17.13 6.74 3.56
N LYS A 80 16.20 6.47 4.49
CA LYS A 80 16.28 6.97 5.86
C LYS A 80 17.46 6.36 6.60
N LYS A 81 17.68 5.04 6.47
CA LYS A 81 18.86 4.34 6.99
C LYS A 81 20.15 4.92 6.42
N LEU A 82 20.21 5.17 5.12
CA LEU A 82 21.39 5.77 4.49
C LEU A 82 21.68 7.16 5.06
N HIS A 83 20.65 8.02 5.17
CA HIS A 83 20.78 9.35 5.77
C HIS A 83 21.27 9.28 7.22
N TYR A 84 20.69 8.42 8.04
CA TYR A 84 21.07 8.28 9.45
C TYR A 84 22.50 7.76 9.59
N ARG A 85 22.93 6.83 8.72
CA ARG A 85 24.31 6.31 8.71
C ARG A 85 25.32 7.42 8.43
N TYR A 86 25.06 8.26 7.42
CA TYR A 86 25.94 9.38 7.09
C TYR A 86 26.01 10.44 8.19
N ASN A 87 24.94 10.62 8.96
CA ASN A 87 24.86 11.63 10.01
C ASN A 87 25.16 11.07 11.41
N GLY A 88 25.61 9.80 11.53
CA GLY A 88 25.93 9.18 12.82
C GLY A 88 24.73 9.00 13.76
N ILE A 89 23.50 9.00 13.23
CA ILE A 89 22.29 8.81 14.02
C ILE A 89 22.06 7.30 14.20
N PRO A 90 21.71 6.82 15.41
CA PRO A 90 21.45 5.40 15.65
C PRO A 90 20.43 4.80 14.68
N MET A 91 20.77 3.67 14.05
CA MET A 91 19.91 3.01 13.05
C MET A 91 18.57 2.54 13.60
N LEU A 92 18.50 2.22 14.90
CA LEU A 92 17.27 1.85 15.59
C LEU A 92 16.19 2.94 15.53
N ASN A 93 16.59 4.21 15.32
CA ASN A 93 15.69 5.35 15.18
C ASN A 93 15.18 5.55 13.73
N ALA A 94 15.67 4.77 12.76
CA ALA A 94 15.26 4.88 11.36
C ALA A 94 13.92 4.17 11.12
N ARG A 95 12.82 4.87 11.44
CA ARG A 95 11.43 4.38 11.30
C ARG A 95 10.65 5.17 10.26
N ILE A 96 9.69 4.52 9.62
CA ILE A 96 8.78 5.20 8.68
C ILE A 96 7.47 5.50 9.38
N SER A 97 7.09 6.77 9.44
CA SER A 97 5.78 7.13 9.96
C SER A 97 4.69 6.78 8.96
N VAL A 98 3.50 6.45 9.45
CA VAL A 98 2.34 6.14 8.60
C VAL A 98 2.00 7.32 7.71
N THR A 99 2.07 8.55 8.21
CA THR A 99 1.85 9.77 7.43
C THR A 99 2.88 9.95 6.30
N GLU A 100 4.17 9.71 6.58
CA GLU A 100 5.25 9.75 5.59
C GLU A 100 5.01 8.71 4.47
N TRP A 101 4.62 7.49 4.84
CA TRP A 101 4.31 6.45 3.87
C TRP A 101 3.05 6.77 3.06
N ARG A 102 1.94 7.11 3.72
CA ARG A 102 0.65 7.41 3.07
C ARG A 102 0.77 8.54 2.06
N SER A 103 1.40 9.65 2.46
CA SER A 103 1.64 10.79 1.57
C SER A 103 2.47 10.42 0.34
N THR A 104 3.54 9.63 0.54
CA THR A 104 4.40 9.15 -0.54
C THR A 104 3.66 8.23 -1.52
N VAL A 105 2.95 7.23 -0.99
CA VAL A 105 2.21 6.26 -1.80
C VAL A 105 1.10 6.94 -2.59
N MET A 106 0.34 7.84 -1.96
CA MET A 106 -0.69 8.64 -2.62
C MET A 106 -0.10 9.47 -3.78
N GLN A 107 1.03 10.14 -3.55
CA GLN A 107 1.68 10.96 -4.56
C GLN A 107 2.25 10.14 -5.73
N VAL A 108 2.87 8.99 -5.45
CA VAL A 108 3.60 8.18 -6.45
C VAL A 108 2.64 7.28 -7.23
N LEU A 109 1.74 6.57 -6.53
CA LEU A 109 0.81 5.63 -7.16
C LEU A 109 -0.46 6.32 -7.69
N LYS A 110 -0.65 7.61 -7.38
CA LYS A 110 -1.84 8.38 -7.80
C LYS A 110 -3.13 7.64 -7.42
N VAL A 111 -3.19 7.23 -6.16
CA VAL A 111 -4.36 6.56 -5.54
C VAL A 111 -5.13 7.58 -4.69
N ASN A 112 -6.41 7.35 -4.48
CA ASN A 112 -7.22 8.15 -3.54
C ASN A 112 -7.17 7.55 -2.11
N ASP A 113 -7.77 8.25 -1.14
CA ASP A 113 -7.76 7.82 0.26
C ASP A 113 -8.41 6.44 0.48
N ALA A 114 -9.51 6.14 -0.22
CA ALA A 114 -10.19 4.85 -0.07
C ALA A 114 -9.36 3.69 -0.64
N GLU A 115 -8.69 3.89 -1.78
CA GLU A 115 -7.75 2.93 -2.34
C GLU A 115 -6.54 2.74 -1.41
N LEU A 116 -6.04 3.83 -0.84
CA LEU A 116 -4.91 3.82 0.09
C LEU A 116 -5.26 3.04 1.37
N ASP A 117 -6.47 3.22 1.91
CA ASP A 117 -6.96 2.46 3.06
C ASP A 117 -7.05 0.96 2.76
N ILE A 118 -7.51 0.59 1.56
CA ILE A 118 -7.55 -0.82 1.13
C ILE A 118 -6.13 -1.37 1.05
N ILE A 119 -5.20 -0.65 0.41
CA ILE A 119 -3.80 -1.07 0.25
C ILE A 119 -3.13 -1.25 1.62
N GLU A 120 -3.30 -0.28 2.52
CA GLU A 120 -2.76 -0.33 3.87
C GLU A 120 -3.30 -1.53 4.63
N ASN A 121 -4.61 -1.74 4.64
CA ASN A 121 -5.22 -2.89 5.31
C ASN A 121 -4.72 -4.23 4.75
N LEU A 122 -4.57 -4.35 3.43
CA LEU A 122 -4.04 -5.57 2.81
C LEU A 122 -2.58 -5.83 3.23
N LEU A 123 -1.73 -4.80 3.26
CA LEU A 123 -0.35 -4.94 3.74
C LEU A 123 -0.26 -5.37 5.21
N ILE A 124 -1.19 -4.91 6.05
CA ILE A 124 -1.27 -5.34 7.44
C ILE A 124 -1.80 -6.78 7.56
N GLN A 125 -2.87 -7.11 6.84
CA GLN A 125 -3.49 -8.44 6.88
C GLN A 125 -2.56 -9.54 6.36
N ASP A 126 -1.82 -9.25 5.30
CA ASP A 126 -0.82 -10.16 4.72
C ASP A 126 0.51 -10.14 5.48
N ASN A 127 0.56 -9.42 6.62
CA ASN A 127 1.72 -9.35 7.51
C ASN A 127 2.99 -8.81 6.83
N HIS A 128 2.84 -7.98 5.80
CA HIS A 128 3.95 -7.27 5.18
C HIS A 128 4.40 -6.08 6.02
N LEU A 129 3.44 -5.39 6.64
CA LEU A 129 3.66 -4.29 7.57
C LEU A 129 2.90 -4.54 8.86
N ILE A 130 3.37 -3.97 9.95
CA ILE A 130 2.69 -3.92 11.24
C ILE A 130 2.87 -2.54 11.87
N TYR A 131 1.96 -2.18 12.76
CA TYR A 131 2.10 -0.97 13.58
C TYR A 131 2.97 -1.28 14.80
N THR A 132 3.94 -0.41 15.08
CA THR A 132 4.79 -0.57 16.28
C THR A 132 4.14 -0.01 17.55
N ASP A 133 3.04 0.72 17.40
CA ASP A 133 2.43 1.51 18.46
C ASP A 133 0.89 1.46 18.38
N GLU A 134 0.24 1.60 19.54
CA GLU A 134 -1.23 1.63 19.63
C GLU A 134 -1.83 2.82 18.89
N SER A 135 -1.10 3.93 18.79
CA SER A 135 -1.50 5.11 18.00
C SER A 135 -1.39 4.90 16.49
N ARG A 136 -0.87 3.75 16.02
CA ARG A 136 -0.71 3.43 14.59
C ARG A 136 0.00 4.55 13.84
N SER A 137 1.06 5.08 14.44
CA SER A 137 1.79 6.23 13.88
C SER A 137 3.04 5.80 13.12
N ILE A 138 3.52 4.57 13.34
CA ILE A 138 4.76 4.07 12.75
C ILE A 138 4.54 2.67 12.16
N PHE A 139 5.10 2.45 10.96
CA PHE A 139 5.20 1.14 10.34
C PHE A 139 6.54 0.46 10.64
N THR A 140 6.50 -0.86 10.79
CA THR A 140 7.66 -1.76 10.72
C THR A 140 7.30 -3.03 9.93
N THR A 141 8.28 -3.87 9.61
CA THR A 141 8.03 -5.25 9.14
C THR A 141 8.22 -6.24 10.29
N PRO A 142 7.59 -7.44 10.23
CA PRO A 142 7.80 -8.47 11.24
C PRO A 142 9.27 -8.88 11.40
N GLU A 143 10.05 -8.93 10.31
CA GLU A 143 11.49 -9.25 10.40
C GLU A 143 12.27 -8.17 11.14
N GLN A 144 11.92 -6.90 10.96
CA GLN A 144 12.57 -5.79 11.67
C GLN A 144 12.21 -5.78 13.15
N GLU A 145 10.94 -6.05 13.48
CA GLU A 145 10.51 -6.21 14.87
C GLU A 145 11.28 -7.36 15.57
N GLN A 146 11.43 -8.51 14.91
CA GLN A 146 12.24 -9.61 15.45
C GLN A 146 13.73 -9.26 15.59
N GLN A 147 14.29 -8.46 14.68
CA GLN A 147 15.68 -8.02 14.77
C GLN A 147 15.91 -7.05 15.94
N GLU A 148 14.91 -6.28 16.36
CA GLU A 148 15.01 -5.43 17.55
C GLU A 148 15.11 -6.26 18.84
N TYR A 149 14.38 -7.37 18.93
CA TYR A 149 14.51 -8.28 20.07
C TYR A 149 15.86 -9.02 20.10
N LEU A 150 16.58 -9.10 18.97
CA LEU A 150 17.94 -9.67 18.89
C LEU A 150 19.05 -8.66 19.24
N LEU A 151 18.74 -7.36 19.18
CA LEU A 151 19.66 -6.26 19.46
C LEU A 151 19.63 -5.85 20.94
N ASP A 152 19.53 -6.83 21.85
CA ASP A 152 20.05 -6.60 23.20
C ASP A 152 21.55 -6.26 23.04
N ASP A 153 21.87 -5.01 23.39
CA ASP A 153 23.05 -4.18 23.08
C ASP A 153 24.44 -4.84 23.18
N ARG A 154 24.52 -6.02 23.81
CA ARG A 154 25.77 -6.78 23.99
C ARG A 154 26.22 -7.46 22.70
N THR A 155 25.30 -7.96 21.89
CA THR A 155 25.65 -8.80 20.73
C THR A 155 26.15 -7.96 19.54
N GLY A 156 25.51 -6.82 19.28
CA GLY A 156 25.93 -5.88 18.23
C GLY A 156 27.28 -5.22 18.52
N THR A 157 27.50 -4.83 19.78
CA THR A 157 28.79 -4.27 20.24
C THR A 157 29.89 -5.33 20.18
N ALA A 158 29.60 -6.58 20.59
CA ALA A 158 30.56 -7.68 20.49
C ALA A 158 30.94 -8.01 19.04
N PHE A 159 29.99 -8.00 18.10
CA PHE A 159 30.25 -8.29 16.69
C PHE A 159 31.07 -7.17 16.01
N ASN A 160 30.72 -5.91 16.26
CA ASN A 160 31.51 -4.77 15.78
C ASN A 160 32.91 -4.74 16.40
N ASN A 161 33.05 -5.06 17.68
CA ASN A 161 34.36 -5.20 18.32
C ASN A 161 35.16 -6.33 17.68
N TRP A 162 34.54 -7.48 17.40
CA TRP A 162 35.19 -8.62 16.77
C TRP A 162 35.67 -8.32 15.34
N LEU A 163 34.90 -7.56 14.55
CA LEU A 163 35.31 -7.11 13.22
C LEU A 163 36.46 -6.08 13.26
N ASN A 164 36.54 -5.28 14.32
CA ASN A 164 37.57 -4.28 14.53
C ASN A 164 38.81 -4.81 15.27
N THR A 165 38.78 -6.04 15.79
CA THR A 165 39.96 -6.67 16.38
C THR A 165 41.02 -6.91 15.30
N PRO A 166 42.27 -6.44 15.48
CA PRO A 166 43.35 -6.68 14.54
C PRO A 166 43.52 -8.19 14.31
N ARG A 167 43.49 -8.62 13.05
CA ARG A 167 43.74 -10.01 12.68
C ARG A 167 45.24 -10.26 12.73
N GLU A 168 45.72 -10.90 13.79
CA GLU A 168 47.06 -11.49 13.78
C GLU A 168 47.06 -12.70 12.85
N PHE A 169 47.71 -12.56 11.71
CA PHE A 169 48.01 -13.69 10.84
C PHE A 169 49.27 -14.37 11.39
N VAL A 170 49.09 -15.50 12.07
CA VAL A 170 50.20 -16.39 12.40
C VAL A 170 50.57 -17.13 11.12
N PHE A 171 51.72 -16.76 10.53
CA PHE A 171 52.35 -17.57 9.51
C PHE A 171 53.07 -18.73 10.19
N CYS A 172 52.59 -19.95 9.97
CA CYS A 172 53.33 -21.17 10.29
C CYS A 172 54.37 -21.45 9.20
#